data_AF-A0A1J7IQX4-F1
#
_entry.id   AF-A0A1J7IQX4-F1
#
_cell.length_a   1.000
_cell.length_b   1.000
_cell.length_c   1.000
_cell.angle_alpha   90.00
_cell.angle_beta   90.00
_cell.angle_gamma   90.00
#
_symmetry.space_group_name_H-M   'P 1'
#
loop_
_entity.id
_entity.type
_entity.pdbx_description
1 polymer ?
#
loop_
_entity_poly.entity_id
_entity_poly.type
_entity_poly.pdbx_seq_one_letter_code
_entity_poly.pdbx_strand_id
1 'polypeptide(L)'
;MAKPEGQHKDIYWPEDLACITLPDSRILTYGYDTKIRHRIQGPVSRKTVIDHAGDFLYSLEALRRNPNERGRPILFVAHSLGGIVVKEALRQSRGCASAKPHIHGIFDATAGLLFFGTPHRGADPRNFFHHVLAASGQALGFQVNAQIVDTLMPHAEQLSKLRNEFSAMCHERKWKVFSFQEEYGVTVLFGKQVVDKDRDEAAHFK
;
A
#
# COMPACT_ATOMS: atom_id res chain seq x y z
N MET A 1 -45.33 2.00 -17.60
CA MET A 1 -45.00 1.67 -16.20
C MET A 1 -43.50 1.36 -16.13
N ALA A 2 -42.69 2.29 -15.62
CA ALA A 2 -41.28 2.06 -15.39
C ALA A 2 -41.09 1.35 -14.03
N LYS A 3 -40.23 0.32 -13.99
CA LYS A 3 -39.82 -0.33 -12.73
C LYS A 3 -39.10 0.70 -11.85
N PRO A 4 -39.26 0.66 -10.51
CA PRO A 4 -38.43 1.48 -9.64
C PRO A 4 -36.99 0.98 -9.76
N GLU A 5 -36.06 1.89 -10.05
CA GLU A 5 -34.63 1.64 -9.97
C GLU A 5 -34.32 1.20 -8.54
N GLY A 6 -33.77 -0.01 -8.39
CA GLY A 6 -33.38 -0.54 -7.09
C GLY A 6 -32.33 0.38 -6.48
N GLN A 7 -32.60 0.90 -5.28
CA GLN A 7 -31.59 1.60 -4.50
C GLN A 7 -30.40 0.65 -4.29
N HIS A 8 -29.31 0.89 -5.01
CA HIS A 8 -28.03 0.25 -4.70
C HIS A 8 -27.59 0.78 -3.34
N LYS A 9 -27.70 -0.06 -2.31
CA LYS A 9 -27.13 0.21 -1.00
C LYS A 9 -25.61 0.26 -1.17
N ASP A 10 -24.99 1.34 -0.72
CA ASP A 10 -23.52 1.43 -0.68
C ASP A 10 -22.97 0.27 0.15
N ILE A 11 -21.98 -0.42 -0.41
CA ILE A 11 -21.33 -1.58 0.21
C ILE A 11 -19.97 -1.15 0.75
N TYR A 12 -19.81 -1.20 2.06
CA TYR A 12 -18.49 -1.10 2.70
C TYR A 12 -17.86 -2.48 2.74
N TRP A 13 -17.12 -2.81 1.67
CA TRP A 13 -16.63 -4.16 1.41
C TRP A 13 -15.91 -4.86 2.59
N PRO A 14 -15.13 -4.18 3.47
CA PRO A 14 -14.50 -4.88 4.58
C PRO A 14 -15.55 -5.45 5.52
N GLU A 15 -16.54 -4.67 5.91
CA GLU A 15 -17.58 -5.12 6.83
C GLU A 15 -18.59 -6.02 6.13
N ASP A 16 -19.07 -5.60 4.95
CA ASP A 16 -20.21 -6.22 4.29
C ASP A 16 -19.85 -7.49 3.49
N LEU A 17 -18.63 -7.59 2.95
CA LEU A 17 -18.25 -8.69 2.04
C LEU A 17 -17.15 -9.60 2.59
N ALA A 18 -16.25 -9.08 3.43
CA ALA A 18 -15.15 -9.91 3.92
C ALA A 18 -15.63 -11.01 4.87
N CYS A 19 -16.63 -10.74 5.70
CA CYS A 19 -17.22 -11.74 6.60
C CYS A 19 -17.95 -12.87 5.82
N ILE A 20 -18.45 -12.58 4.62
CA ILE A 20 -19.09 -13.58 3.74
C ILE A 20 -18.02 -14.42 3.03
N THR A 21 -16.99 -13.76 2.52
CA THR A 21 -15.96 -14.42 1.71
C THR A 21 -14.94 -15.18 2.56
N LEU A 22 -14.63 -14.66 3.75
CA LEU A 22 -13.65 -15.18 4.69
C LEU A 22 -14.23 -15.10 6.13
N PRO A 23 -15.11 -16.05 6.53
CA PRO A 23 -15.85 -15.99 7.79
C PRO A 23 -14.98 -15.92 9.04
N ASP A 24 -13.82 -16.57 9.03
CA ASP A 24 -12.87 -16.59 10.16
C ASP A 24 -11.84 -15.44 10.09
N SER A 25 -12.06 -14.45 9.22
CA SER A 25 -11.16 -13.31 9.08
C SER A 25 -11.40 -12.25 10.15
N ARG A 26 -10.31 -11.57 10.53
CA ARG A 26 -10.34 -10.36 11.34
C ARG A 26 -9.77 -9.22 10.52
N ILE A 27 -10.50 -8.11 10.50
CA ILE A 27 -10.10 -6.92 9.75
C ILE A 27 -9.40 -5.96 10.70
N LEU A 28 -8.22 -5.50 10.29
CA LEU A 28 -7.44 -4.51 11.01
C LEU A 28 -7.19 -3.33 10.07
N THR A 29 -7.41 -2.13 10.58
CA THR A 29 -7.05 -0.89 9.88
C THR A 29 -5.85 -0.28 10.57
N TYR A 30 -4.87 0.15 9.79
CA TYR A 30 -3.72 0.88 10.30
C TYR A 30 -3.69 2.28 9.68
N GLY A 31 -3.76 3.29 10.54
CA GLY A 31 -3.56 4.69 10.16
C GLY A 31 -2.20 5.17 10.64
N TYR A 32 -1.54 6.01 9.85
CA TYR A 32 -0.31 6.68 10.24
C TYR A 32 -0.43 8.17 9.93
N ASP A 33 0.21 8.99 10.76
CA ASP A 33 0.16 10.44 10.59
C ASP A 33 0.98 10.83 9.36
N THR A 34 0.28 11.23 8.30
CA THR A 34 0.89 11.80 7.11
C THR A 34 1.07 13.31 7.22
N LYS A 35 0.49 13.98 8.24
CA LYS A 35 0.47 15.44 8.31
C LYS A 35 1.84 15.97 8.75
N ILE A 36 2.57 16.56 7.80
CA ILE A 36 3.60 17.56 8.14
C ILE A 36 2.85 18.78 8.68
N ARG A 37 2.81 18.92 10.01
CA ARG A 37 2.26 20.12 10.64
C ARG A 37 3.12 21.32 10.21
N HIS A 38 2.47 22.32 9.61
CA HIS A 38 3.09 23.60 9.26
C HIS A 38 3.89 24.15 10.45
N ARG A 39 5.01 24.81 10.15
CA ARG A 39 6.07 25.38 11.02
C ARG A 39 5.63 26.27 12.22
N ILE A 40 4.35 26.31 12.58
CA ILE A 40 3.78 27.18 13.61
C ILE A 40 3.35 26.40 14.87
N GLN A 41 3.26 25.06 14.85
CA GLN A 41 2.76 24.26 15.98
C GLN A 41 3.67 23.08 16.42
N GLY A 42 4.93 23.38 16.73
CA GLY A 42 5.83 22.41 17.38
C GLY A 42 6.67 21.53 16.44
N PRO A 43 7.40 20.53 16.96
CA PRO A 43 8.41 19.79 16.20
C PRO A 43 7.80 19.08 14.99
N VAL A 44 8.39 19.30 13.82
CA VAL A 44 7.99 18.64 12.58
C VAL A 44 8.29 17.14 12.69
N SER A 45 7.27 16.30 12.53
CA SER A 45 7.48 14.85 12.35
C SER A 45 8.27 14.62 11.06
N ARG A 46 9.55 14.27 11.17
CA ARG A 46 10.44 13.92 10.05
C ARG A 46 10.44 12.42 9.78
N LYS A 47 9.38 11.71 10.18
CA LYS A 47 9.28 10.27 9.97
C LYS A 47 9.27 9.98 8.47
N THR A 48 10.12 9.08 8.05
CA THR A 48 10.20 8.57 6.68
C THR A 48 9.24 7.39 6.51
N VAL A 49 9.04 6.93 5.27
CA VAL A 49 8.35 5.64 5.03
C VAL A 49 8.98 4.48 5.79
N ILE A 50 10.30 4.51 6.00
CA ILE A 50 11.03 3.47 6.76
C ILE A 50 10.58 3.47 8.22
N ASP A 51 10.38 4.64 8.82
CA ASP A 51 9.92 4.79 10.20
C ASP A 51 8.46 4.32 10.33
N HIS A 52 7.59 4.74 9.40
CA HIS A 52 6.19 4.30 9.40
C HIS A 52 6.05 2.79 9.18
N ALA A 53 6.92 2.20 8.36
CA ALA A 53 6.98 0.76 8.16
C ALA A 53 7.43 0.01 9.42
N GLY A 54 8.40 0.55 10.15
CA GLY A 54 8.81 0.03 11.46
C GLY A 54 7.66 0.08 12.46
N ASP A 55 7.03 1.25 12.64
CA ASP A 55 5.89 1.44 13.55
C ASP A 55 4.73 0.47 13.21
N PHE A 56 4.43 0.33 11.91
CA PHE A 56 3.42 -0.61 11.42
C PHE A 56 3.77 -2.05 11.77
N LEU A 57 5.02 -2.47 11.49
CA LEU A 57 5.51 -3.81 11.76
C LEU A 57 5.42 -4.16 13.24
N TYR A 58 5.88 -3.26 14.13
CA TYR A 58 5.83 -3.49 15.58
C TYR A 58 4.39 -3.52 16.11
N SER A 59 3.53 -2.65 15.59
CA SER A 59 2.10 -2.64 15.97
C SER A 59 1.41 -3.95 15.58
N LEU A 60 1.69 -4.45 14.36
CA LEU A 60 1.14 -5.70 13.87
C LEU A 60 1.68 -6.92 14.63
N GLU A 61 3.00 -6.93 14.94
CA GLU A 61 3.61 -7.97 15.78
C GLU A 61 2.95 -8.03 17.16
N ALA A 62 2.76 -6.88 17.80
CA ALA A 62 2.17 -6.81 19.13
C ALA A 62 0.77 -7.46 19.18
N LEU A 63 -0.07 -7.22 18.16
CA LEU A 63 -1.39 -7.82 18.02
C LEU A 63 -1.37 -9.35 17.79
N ARG A 64 -0.20 -9.90 17.45
CA ARG A 64 -0.01 -11.31 17.06
C ARG A 64 0.84 -12.09 18.06
N ARG A 65 1.17 -11.52 19.22
CA ARG A 65 1.94 -12.23 20.27
C ARG A 65 1.20 -13.43 20.84
N ASN A 66 -0.12 -13.43 20.83
CA ASN A 66 -0.95 -14.57 21.24
C ASN A 66 -0.66 -15.78 20.30
N PRO A 67 -0.37 -16.98 20.86
CA PRO A 67 -0.17 -18.20 20.06
C PRO A 67 -1.23 -18.46 18.98
N ASN A 68 -2.50 -18.17 19.28
CA ASN A 68 -3.61 -18.36 18.33
C ASN A 68 -3.54 -17.42 17.12
N GLU A 69 -2.84 -16.29 17.26
CA GLU A 69 -2.70 -15.29 16.21
C GLU A 69 -1.38 -15.45 15.43
N ARG A 70 -0.33 -16.03 16.02
CA ARG A 70 1.01 -16.14 15.40
C ARG A 70 0.98 -16.82 14.04
N GLY A 71 0.24 -17.92 13.92
CA GLY A 71 0.13 -18.71 12.69
C GLY A 71 -0.96 -18.24 11.72
N ARG A 72 -1.80 -17.27 12.11
CA ARG A 72 -2.94 -16.86 11.27
C ARG A 72 -2.45 -16.16 10.00
N PRO A 73 -2.81 -16.62 8.79
CA PRO A 73 -2.40 -15.97 7.54
C PRO A 73 -2.75 -14.48 7.50
N ILE A 74 -1.86 -13.67 6.91
CA ILE A 74 -2.03 -12.24 6.74
C ILE A 74 -2.24 -11.93 5.25
N LEU A 75 -3.32 -11.22 4.94
CA LEU A 75 -3.56 -10.61 3.64
C LEU A 75 -3.41 -9.10 3.79
N PHE A 76 -2.46 -8.50 3.09
CA PHE A 76 -2.33 -7.04 3.08
C PHE A 76 -3.19 -6.44 1.97
N VAL A 77 -3.99 -5.44 2.32
CA VAL A 77 -4.71 -4.60 1.37
C VAL A 77 -4.21 -3.18 1.57
N ALA A 78 -3.45 -2.67 0.61
CA ALA A 78 -2.73 -1.41 0.74
C ALA A 78 -3.02 -0.48 -0.43
N HIS A 79 -3.20 0.80 -0.11
CA HIS A 79 -3.47 1.84 -1.09
C HIS A 79 -2.35 2.88 -1.13
N SER A 80 -2.00 3.34 -2.34
CA SER A 80 -1.05 4.43 -2.57
C SER A 80 0.27 4.26 -1.80
N LEU A 81 0.67 5.23 -0.98
CA LEU A 81 1.86 5.17 -0.13
C LEU A 81 1.87 3.98 0.83
N GLY A 82 0.70 3.54 1.30
CA GLY A 82 0.57 2.39 2.20
C GLY A 82 1.16 1.12 1.59
N GLY A 83 1.13 0.98 0.26
CA GLY A 83 1.77 -0.14 -0.41
C GLY A 83 3.30 -0.13 -0.29
N ILE A 84 3.92 1.05 -0.25
CA ILE A 84 5.38 1.17 -0.01
C ILE A 84 5.70 0.87 1.45
N VAL A 85 4.88 1.35 2.39
CA VAL A 85 5.00 1.04 3.83
C VAL A 85 4.95 -0.47 4.08
N VAL A 86 3.99 -1.18 3.47
CA VAL A 86 3.88 -2.65 3.60
C VAL A 86 5.11 -3.36 3.06
N LYS A 87 5.60 -2.99 1.87
CA LYS A 87 6.81 -3.61 1.29
C LYS A 87 8.01 -3.42 2.21
N GLU A 88 8.20 -2.21 2.72
CA GLU A 88 9.32 -1.89 3.61
C GLU A 88 9.20 -2.62 4.95
N ALA A 89 8.00 -2.76 5.49
CA ALA A 89 7.75 -3.53 6.72
C ALA A 89 8.08 -5.02 6.54
N LEU A 90 7.71 -5.60 5.39
CA LEU A 90 8.06 -6.98 5.06
C LEU A 90 9.57 -7.17 4.87
N ARG A 91 10.24 -6.20 4.25
CA ARG A 91 11.71 -6.17 4.12
C ARG A 91 12.39 -6.18 5.49
N GLN A 92 11.93 -5.32 6.41
CA GLN A 92 12.44 -5.27 7.78
C GLN A 92 12.16 -6.57 8.56
N SER A 93 10.95 -7.12 8.43
CA SER A 93 10.57 -8.40 9.04
C SER A 93 11.42 -9.57 8.56
N ARG A 94 11.66 -9.68 7.24
CA ARG A 94 12.54 -10.70 6.66
C ARG A 94 13.95 -10.63 7.24
N GLY A 95 14.51 -9.42 7.38
CA GLY A 95 15.84 -9.19 7.96
C GLY A 95 15.97 -9.56 9.44
N CYS A 96 14.87 -9.81 10.15
CA CYS A 96 14.88 -10.15 11.57
C CYS A 96 15.01 -11.65 11.88
N ALA A 97 15.13 -12.53 10.87
CA ALA A 97 15.10 -13.99 11.04
C ALA A 97 15.99 -14.51 12.19
N SER A 98 17.24 -14.07 12.26
CA SER A 98 18.20 -14.55 13.27
C SER A 98 18.09 -13.83 14.62
N ALA A 99 17.75 -12.55 14.63
CA ALA A 99 17.81 -11.71 15.84
C ALA A 99 16.47 -11.61 16.57
N LYS A 100 15.35 -11.60 15.83
CA LYS A 100 14.00 -11.38 16.36
C LYS A 100 12.99 -12.26 15.61
N PRO A 101 12.94 -13.59 15.88
CA PRO A 101 12.07 -14.53 15.17
C PRO A 101 10.58 -14.19 15.24
N HIS A 102 10.13 -13.59 16.35
CA HIS A 102 8.75 -13.14 16.51
C HIS A 102 8.35 -12.03 15.51
N ILE A 103 9.29 -11.15 15.16
CA ILE A 103 9.08 -10.12 14.13
C ILE A 103 9.15 -10.75 12.74
N HIS A 104 10.07 -11.68 12.52
CA HIS A 104 10.14 -12.46 11.28
C HIS A 104 8.85 -13.24 11.01
N GLY A 105 8.16 -13.64 12.08
CA GLY A 105 6.83 -14.26 12.01
C GLY A 105 5.79 -13.49 11.20
N ILE A 106 5.94 -12.16 11.03
CA ILE A 106 5.06 -11.37 10.15
C ILE A 106 5.32 -11.68 8.68
N PHE A 107 6.59 -11.70 8.25
CA PHE A 107 6.99 -12.17 6.93
C PHE A 107 6.50 -13.61 6.70
N ASP A 108 6.64 -14.47 7.72
CA ASP A 108 6.18 -15.86 7.68
C ASP A 108 4.68 -16.04 7.53
N ALA A 109 3.89 -15.27 8.26
CA ALA A 109 2.45 -15.37 8.19
C ALA A 109 1.85 -14.69 6.95
N THR A 110 2.63 -13.93 6.17
CA THR A 110 2.11 -13.24 4.98
C THR A 110 1.73 -14.24 3.90
N ALA A 111 0.47 -14.20 3.47
CA ALA A 111 -0.09 -15.10 2.46
C ALA A 111 -0.32 -14.42 1.10
N GLY A 112 -0.58 -13.11 1.10
CA GLY A 112 -0.82 -12.38 -0.14
C GLY A 112 -0.91 -10.86 0.07
N LEU A 113 -0.88 -10.15 -1.06
CA LEU A 113 -0.90 -8.69 -1.10
C LEU A 113 -1.81 -8.19 -2.22
N LEU A 114 -2.64 -7.20 -1.90
CA LEU A 114 -3.46 -6.45 -2.83
C LEU A 114 -3.04 -4.98 -2.74
N PHE A 115 -2.62 -4.42 -3.87
CA PHE A 115 -2.19 -3.05 -3.98
C PHE A 115 -3.16 -2.26 -4.85
N PHE A 116 -3.54 -1.07 -4.40
CA PHE A 116 -4.40 -0.14 -5.14
C PHE A 116 -3.65 1.18 -5.33
N GLY A 117 -3.46 1.63 -6.57
CA GLY A 117 -2.82 2.92 -6.86
C GLY A 117 -1.40 3.08 -6.27
N THR A 118 -0.72 1.97 -5.93
CA THR A 118 0.60 2.00 -5.31
C THR A 118 1.65 2.27 -6.39
N PRO A 119 2.56 3.25 -6.24
CA PRO A 119 3.62 3.47 -7.21
C PRO A 119 4.72 2.41 -7.07
N HIS A 120 4.53 1.26 -7.73
CA HIS A 120 5.49 0.14 -7.69
C HIS A 120 6.79 0.43 -8.43
N ARG A 121 6.73 1.25 -9.49
CA ARG A 121 7.86 1.58 -10.36
C ARG A 121 8.52 2.84 -9.85
N GLY A 122 9.80 2.77 -9.51
CA GLY A 122 10.62 3.89 -9.02
C GLY A 122 10.93 4.99 -10.06
N ALA A 123 10.04 5.25 -11.03
CA ALA A 123 10.04 6.52 -11.74
C ALA A 123 9.89 7.64 -10.70
N ASP A 124 10.50 8.82 -10.91
CA ASP A 124 10.63 9.87 -9.88
C ASP A 124 9.33 9.98 -9.07
N PRO A 125 9.32 9.43 -7.83
CA PRO A 125 8.08 9.21 -7.11
C PRO A 125 7.41 10.54 -6.81
N ARG A 126 8.24 11.58 -6.65
CA ARG A 126 7.78 12.96 -6.48
C ARG A 126 7.02 13.41 -7.70
N ASN A 127 7.48 13.15 -8.92
CA ASN A 127 6.75 13.53 -10.13
C ASN A 127 5.44 12.77 -10.29
N PHE A 128 5.42 11.46 -10.03
CA PHE A 128 4.18 10.68 -10.04
C PHE A 128 3.19 11.20 -8.99
N PHE A 129 3.65 11.37 -7.74
CA PHE A 129 2.81 11.89 -6.68
C PHE A 129 2.38 13.32 -6.95
N HIS A 130 3.24 14.25 -7.36
CA HIS A 130 2.87 15.61 -7.77
C HIS A 130 1.81 15.61 -8.88
N HIS A 131 1.88 14.64 -9.80
CA HIS A 131 0.87 14.49 -10.83
C HIS A 131 -0.47 14.00 -10.27
N VAL A 132 -0.45 12.98 -9.40
CA VAL A 132 -1.64 12.50 -8.68
C VAL A 132 -2.20 13.58 -7.76
N LEU A 133 -1.36 14.38 -7.11
CA LEU A 133 -1.71 15.55 -6.28
C LEU A 133 -2.43 16.61 -7.09
N ALA A 134 -1.87 16.98 -8.23
CA ALA A 134 -2.44 17.98 -9.12
C ALA A 134 -3.80 17.52 -9.64
N ALA A 135 -3.92 16.24 -10.00
CA ALA A 135 -5.18 15.64 -10.44
C ALA A 135 -6.23 15.58 -9.32
N SER A 136 -5.87 15.09 -8.12
CA SER A 136 -6.80 14.91 -7.01
C SER A 136 -7.23 16.23 -6.36
N GLY A 137 -6.36 17.24 -6.35
CA GLY A 137 -6.70 18.61 -5.96
C GLY A 137 -7.69 19.30 -6.90
N GLN A 138 -7.71 18.91 -8.18
CA GLN A 138 -8.64 19.44 -9.18
C GLN A 138 -9.97 18.67 -9.27
N ALA A 139 -9.97 17.36 -8.96
CA ALA A 139 -11.14 16.51 -9.15
C ALA A 139 -11.93 16.16 -7.87
N LEU A 140 -11.29 16.09 -6.70
CA LEU A 140 -11.88 15.44 -5.52
C LEU A 140 -11.67 16.17 -4.18
N GLY A 141 -11.04 17.34 -4.17
CA GLY A 141 -10.83 18.12 -2.93
C GLY A 141 -9.87 17.48 -1.92
N PHE A 142 -9.17 16.39 -2.27
CA PHE A 142 -8.13 15.80 -1.44
C PHE A 142 -6.87 16.66 -1.51
N GLN A 143 -6.57 17.40 -0.44
CA GLN A 143 -5.29 18.09 -0.28
C GLN A 143 -4.26 17.13 0.29
N VAL A 144 -3.50 16.48 -0.58
CA VAL A 144 -2.27 15.80 -0.14
C VAL A 144 -1.13 16.83 -0.28
N ASN A 145 -0.48 17.14 0.84
CA ASN A 145 0.51 18.22 0.90
C ASN A 145 1.82 17.78 0.23
N ALA A 146 2.27 18.52 -0.79
CA ALA A 146 3.49 18.25 -1.55
C ALA A 146 4.74 18.06 -0.66
N GLN A 147 4.82 18.74 0.48
CA GLN A 147 5.93 18.57 1.43
C GLN A 147 5.94 17.18 2.09
N ILE A 148 4.75 16.57 2.25
CA ILE A 148 4.60 15.21 2.77
C ILE A 148 5.26 14.23 1.81
N VAL A 149 5.04 14.40 0.51
CA VAL A 149 5.67 13.55 -0.51
C VAL A 149 7.19 13.67 -0.42
N ASP A 150 7.73 14.88 -0.34
CA ASP A 150 9.19 15.08 -0.27
C ASP A 150 9.85 14.55 1.01
N THR A 151 9.13 14.53 2.13
CA THR A 151 9.68 14.08 3.42
C THR A 151 9.44 12.60 3.67
N LEU A 152 8.29 12.06 3.25
CA LEU A 152 7.94 10.66 3.46
C LEU A 152 8.61 9.77 2.42
N MET A 153 8.71 10.22 1.16
CA MET A 153 9.14 9.34 0.07
C MET A 153 10.64 9.03 0.12
N PRO A 154 11.03 7.75 0.07
CA PRO A 154 12.42 7.38 -0.09
C PRO A 154 12.96 7.87 -1.43
N HIS A 155 14.27 8.05 -1.52
CA HIS A 155 14.93 8.38 -2.78
C HIS A 155 14.71 7.26 -3.82
N ALA A 156 14.77 7.62 -5.10
CA ALA A 156 14.50 6.68 -6.20
C ALA A 156 15.37 5.40 -6.13
N GLU A 157 16.62 5.53 -5.68
CA GLU A 157 17.52 4.39 -5.46
C GLU A 157 17.00 3.45 -4.36
N GLN A 158 16.56 4.00 -3.23
CA GLN A 158 15.99 3.22 -2.12
C GLN A 158 14.73 2.49 -2.56
N LEU A 159 13.88 3.11 -3.37
CA LEU A 159 12.68 2.47 -3.92
C LEU A 159 13.02 1.39 -4.96
N SER A 160 14.04 1.61 -5.79
CA SER A 160 14.54 0.61 -6.74
C SER A 160 15.06 -0.63 -5.99
N LYS A 161 15.84 -0.41 -4.92
CA LYS A 161 16.32 -1.47 -4.04
C LYS A 161 15.16 -2.21 -3.37
N LEU A 162 14.22 -1.49 -2.75
CA LEU A 162 13.05 -2.07 -2.12
C LEU A 162 12.21 -2.88 -3.11
N ARG A 163 12.05 -2.40 -4.35
CA ARG A 163 11.38 -3.14 -5.42
C ARG A 163 12.09 -4.47 -5.72
N ASN A 164 13.41 -4.43 -5.93
CA ASN A 164 14.18 -5.62 -6.27
C ASN A 164 14.12 -6.65 -5.12
N GLU A 165 14.29 -6.20 -3.88
CA GLU A 165 14.15 -7.07 -2.71
C GLU A 165 12.73 -7.62 -2.57
N PHE A 166 11.71 -6.80 -2.80
CA PHE A 166 10.31 -7.23 -2.78
C PHE A 166 10.02 -8.30 -3.84
N SER A 167 10.59 -8.16 -5.04
CA SER A 167 10.48 -9.20 -6.08
C SER A 167 11.07 -10.52 -5.59
N ALA A 168 12.26 -10.49 -4.99
CA ALA A 168 12.90 -11.67 -4.44
C ALA A 168 12.06 -12.30 -3.32
N MET A 169 11.48 -11.49 -2.44
CA MET A 169 10.56 -11.95 -1.38
C MET A 169 9.32 -12.64 -1.95
N CYS A 170 8.71 -12.08 -3.00
CA CYS A 170 7.55 -12.68 -3.65
C CYS A 170 7.88 -14.06 -4.23
N HIS A 171 9.06 -14.23 -4.83
CA HIS A 171 9.52 -15.52 -5.34
C HIS A 171 9.83 -16.51 -4.21
N GLU A 172 10.51 -16.07 -3.16
CA GLU A 172 10.85 -16.90 -1.99
C GLU A 172 9.58 -17.47 -1.33
N ARG A 173 8.55 -16.64 -1.21
CA ARG A 173 7.33 -16.97 -0.47
C ARG A 173 6.17 -17.43 -1.33
N LYS A 174 6.33 -17.36 -2.66
CA LYS A 174 5.27 -17.61 -3.65
C LYS A 174 3.99 -16.82 -3.32
N TRP A 175 4.16 -15.57 -2.90
CA TRP A 175 3.04 -14.71 -2.55
C TRP A 175 2.18 -14.42 -3.77
N LYS A 176 0.85 -14.49 -3.58
CA LYS A 176 -0.09 -13.96 -4.56
C LYS A 176 -0.15 -12.44 -4.41
N VAL A 177 0.26 -11.72 -5.44
CA VAL A 177 0.29 -10.26 -5.48
C VAL A 177 -0.62 -9.75 -6.59
N PHE A 178 -1.61 -8.95 -6.22
CA PHE A 178 -2.48 -8.26 -7.16
C PHE A 178 -2.23 -6.76 -7.06
N SER A 179 -2.16 -6.08 -8.20
CA SER A 179 -2.01 -4.63 -8.26
C SER A 179 -3.07 -4.06 -9.19
N PHE A 180 -3.85 -3.13 -8.67
CA PHE A 180 -4.89 -2.41 -9.38
C PHE A 180 -4.44 -0.97 -9.56
N GLN A 181 -4.50 -0.49 -10.80
CA GLN A 181 -4.19 0.89 -11.16
C GLN A 181 -5.48 1.55 -11.65
N GLU A 182 -5.65 2.84 -11.38
CA GLU A 182 -6.81 3.58 -11.85
C GLU A 182 -6.81 3.61 -13.39
N GLU A 183 -7.91 3.16 -13.99
CA GLU A 183 -8.06 3.06 -15.46
C GLU A 183 -8.39 4.41 -16.10
N TYR A 184 -8.95 5.35 -15.34
CA TYR A 184 -9.18 6.70 -15.82
C TYR A 184 -7.87 7.48 -15.77
N GLY A 185 -7.24 7.65 -16.93
CA GLY A 185 -6.43 8.84 -17.16
C GLY A 185 -7.30 10.03 -16.77
N VAL A 186 -6.90 10.72 -15.70
CA VAL A 186 -7.56 11.95 -15.25
C VAL A 186 -7.69 12.80 -16.50
N THR A 187 -8.92 13.12 -16.90
CA THR A 187 -9.27 13.80 -18.16
C THR A 187 -8.67 15.21 -18.29
N VAL A 188 -7.80 15.59 -17.35
CA VAL A 188 -6.91 16.77 -17.33
C VAL A 188 -5.55 16.49 -17.98
N LEU A 189 -5.20 15.23 -18.27
CA LEU A 189 -4.10 14.92 -19.17
C LEU A 189 -4.58 15.15 -20.60
N PHE A 190 -4.23 16.31 -21.16
CA PHE A 190 -4.33 16.70 -22.57
C PHE A 190 -3.89 15.57 -23.53
N GLY A 191 -4.74 14.56 -23.71
CA GLY A 191 -4.63 13.46 -24.67
C GLY A 191 -3.35 12.61 -24.62
N LYS A 192 -2.42 12.83 -23.69
CA LYS A 192 -1.14 12.12 -23.70
C LYS A 192 -1.21 10.85 -22.87
N GLN A 193 -1.52 9.75 -23.56
CA GLN A 193 -1.22 8.40 -23.10
C GLN A 193 0.27 8.32 -22.71
N VAL A 194 0.55 7.85 -21.49
CA VAL A 194 1.91 7.52 -21.03
C VAL A 194 2.20 6.04 -21.29
N VAL A 195 1.80 5.53 -22.46
CA VAL A 195 2.26 4.23 -22.94
C VAL A 195 2.32 4.27 -24.47
N ASP A 196 3.50 3.96 -25.01
CA ASP A 196 3.64 3.57 -26.41
C ASP A 196 2.88 2.26 -26.62
N LYS A 197 2.08 2.17 -27.69
CA LYS A 197 1.33 0.96 -28.02
C LYS A 197 2.27 -0.10 -28.55
N ASP A 198 2.93 -0.84 -27.67
CA ASP A 198 3.51 -2.12 -28.04
C ASP A 198 3.39 -3.16 -26.92
N ARG A 199 2.59 -4.19 -27.24
CA ARG A 199 2.43 -5.53 -26.65
C ARG A 199 1.98 -5.65 -25.20
N ASP A 200 0.70 -5.99 -25.08
CA ASP A 200 0.18 -7.14 -24.34
C ASP A 200 1.25 -8.01 -23.64
N GLU A 201 1.44 -7.78 -22.34
CA GLU A 201 1.85 -8.84 -21.40
C GLU A 201 0.80 -8.94 -20.29
N ALA A 202 -0.38 -9.42 -20.69
CA ALA A 202 -1.15 -10.30 -19.84
C ALA A 202 -0.35 -11.60 -19.66
N ALA A 203 0.59 -11.62 -18.72
CA ALA A 203 1.29 -12.84 -18.35
C ALA A 203 0.66 -13.44 -17.09
N HIS A 204 -0.19 -14.44 -17.31
CA HIS A 204 -0.43 -15.52 -16.37
C HIS A 204 0.88 -16.00 -15.74
N PHE A 205 0.93 -16.05 -14.42
CA PHE A 205 1.94 -16.84 -13.71
C PHE A 205 1.25 -18.07 -13.11
N LYS A 206 1.56 -19.23 -13.68
CA LYS A 206 1.31 -20.56 -13.08
C LYS A 206 2.23 -20.77 -11.89
#